data_AF-A0A1F9G571-F1
#
_entry.id   AF-A0A1F9G571-F1
#
_cell.length_a   1.000
_cell.length_b   1.000
_cell.length_c   1.000
_cell.angle_alpha   90.00
_cell.angle_beta   90.00
_cell.angle_gamma   90.00
#
_symmetry.space_group_name_H-M   'P 1'
#
loop_
_entity.id
_entity.type
_entity.pdbx_description
1 polymer ?
#
loop_
_entity_poly.entity_id
_entity_poly.type
_entity_poly.pdbx_seq_one_letter_code
_entity_poly.pdbx_strand_id
1 'polypeptide(L)'
;MAEQPTGLVFDVQRFSVHDGPGIRTTVFLKGCPLRCPWCQNPESLRPAAELSFDAARCRTSCDCLRACERAALVAGATRVLRDRCDGCGACVSACAFGALELVGRRVTVDGLLAELERDRSFFESSGGGVTLSGGEPTLQLELIVALASALRERGIGYSAYFDDLAPEVKDELIALRRRRSVNATRRCPRGTCRARATRRG
;
A
#
# COMPACT_ATOMS: atom_id res chain seq x y z
N MET A 1 -11.10 9.68 21.19
CA MET A 1 -9.76 9.31 20.70
C MET A 1 -9.73 9.66 19.22
N ALA A 2 -8.76 10.45 18.76
CA ALA A 2 -8.64 10.78 17.34
C ALA A 2 -8.30 9.51 16.53
N GLU A 3 -8.93 9.33 15.37
CA GLU A 3 -8.65 8.22 14.47
C GLU A 3 -7.23 8.39 13.89
N GLN A 4 -6.39 7.36 14.02
CA GLN A 4 -5.00 7.44 13.56
C GLN A 4 -4.93 7.31 12.03
N PRO A 5 -4.04 8.07 11.36
CA PRO A 5 -3.80 7.89 9.93
C PRO A 5 -3.40 6.46 9.60
N THR A 6 -3.99 5.92 8.53
CA THR A 6 -3.60 4.61 7.97
C THR A 6 -3.03 4.77 6.58
N GLY A 7 -2.22 3.80 6.17
CA GLY A 7 -1.74 3.70 4.79
C GLY A 7 -1.50 2.26 4.39
N LEU A 8 -0.94 2.07 3.20
CA LEU A 8 -0.74 0.79 2.54
C LEU A 8 0.74 0.64 2.18
N VAL A 9 1.42 -0.29 2.84
CA VAL A 9 2.84 -0.61 2.58
C VAL A 9 2.91 -1.97 1.91
N PHE A 10 3.77 -2.15 0.90
CA PHE A 10 4.01 -3.47 0.31
C PHE A 10 5.21 -4.18 0.90
N ASP A 11 6.19 -3.43 1.43
CA ASP A 11 7.37 -4.02 2.04
C ASP A 11 7.96 -3.08 3.10
N VAL A 12 8.68 -3.68 4.06
CA VAL A 12 9.51 -3.00 5.06
C VAL A 12 10.88 -3.69 5.04
N GLN A 13 11.77 -3.17 4.22
CA GLN A 13 13.10 -3.73 4.03
C GLN A 13 14.05 -3.22 5.11
N ARG A 14 14.57 -4.13 5.92
CA ARG A 14 15.52 -3.82 6.99
C ARG A 14 16.95 -3.91 6.46
N PHE A 15 17.89 -3.25 7.12
CA PHE A 15 19.33 -3.27 6.79
C PHE A 15 19.68 -2.70 5.40
N SER A 16 18.92 -1.73 4.92
CA SER A 16 19.24 -0.99 3.70
C SER A 16 20.45 -0.07 3.90
N VAL A 17 21.50 -0.27 3.09
CA VAL A 17 22.72 0.56 3.10
C VAL A 17 22.85 1.47 1.87
N HIS A 18 21.93 1.32 0.89
CA HIS A 18 21.92 2.09 -0.35
C HIS A 18 20.81 3.15 -0.39
N ASP A 19 19.89 3.14 0.57
CA ASP A 19 18.71 4.00 0.60
C ASP A 19 18.91 5.28 1.44
N GLY A 20 20.18 5.68 1.64
CA GLY A 20 20.60 6.84 2.42
C GLY A 20 21.80 6.55 3.31
N PRO A 21 22.28 7.55 4.08
CA PRO A 21 23.40 7.37 5.02
C PRO A 21 23.01 6.48 6.20
N GLY A 22 24.01 5.74 6.70
CA GLY A 22 23.86 4.78 7.80
C GLY A 22 23.08 3.51 7.40
N ILE A 23 22.79 2.66 8.38
CA ILE A 23 21.92 1.50 8.22
C ILE A 23 20.47 1.98 8.34
N ARG A 24 19.67 1.70 7.31
CA ARG A 24 18.29 2.18 7.23
C ARG A 24 17.28 1.05 7.14
N THR A 25 16.06 1.38 7.53
CA THR A 25 14.88 0.55 7.24
C THR A 25 14.01 1.29 6.24
N THR A 26 13.84 0.71 5.05
CA THR A 26 13.10 1.30 3.95
C THR A 26 11.65 0.81 3.98
N VAL A 27 10.71 1.72 4.16
CA VAL A 27 9.28 1.47 4.08
C VAL A 27 8.80 1.76 2.67
N PHE A 28 8.28 0.74 2.00
CA PHE A 28 7.80 0.86 0.64
C PHE A 28 6.28 1.01 0.59
N LEU A 29 5.83 2.16 0.09
CA LEU A 29 4.43 2.57 -0.02
C LEU A 29 3.79 2.04 -1.31
N LYS A 30 2.47 1.81 -1.27
CA LYS A 30 1.63 1.51 -2.43
C LYS A 30 0.84 2.71 -2.95
N GLY A 31 0.37 2.58 -4.18
CA GLY A 31 -0.30 3.62 -4.97
C GLY A 31 0.69 4.54 -5.67
N CYS A 32 0.69 4.55 -7.01
CA CYS A 32 1.36 5.54 -7.84
C CYS A 32 0.48 5.86 -9.06
N PRO A 33 0.18 7.14 -9.36
CA PRO A 33 -0.58 7.50 -10.55
C PRO A 33 0.27 7.40 -11.82
N LEU A 34 1.60 7.38 -11.69
CA LEU A 34 2.52 7.28 -12.81
C LEU A 34 2.57 5.86 -13.37
N ARG A 35 3.02 5.73 -14.62
CA ARG A 35 3.18 4.46 -15.34
C ARG A 35 4.53 4.46 -16.05
N CYS A 36 5.58 4.65 -15.27
CA CYS A 36 6.95 4.73 -15.78
C CYS A 36 7.31 3.45 -16.56
N PRO A 37 7.92 3.55 -17.76
CA PRO A 37 8.32 2.38 -18.54
C PRO A 37 9.28 1.44 -17.81
N TRP A 38 10.09 1.99 -16.90
CA TRP A 38 11.06 1.26 -16.06
C TRP A 38 10.76 1.49 -14.58
N CYS A 39 9.53 1.19 -14.17
CA CYS A 39 9.17 1.27 -12.77
C CYS A 39 10.00 0.27 -11.95
N GLN A 40 10.78 0.76 -11.00
CA GLN A 40 11.59 -0.08 -10.11
C GLN A 40 10.74 -0.90 -9.14
N ASN A 41 9.55 -0.39 -8.81
CA ASN A 41 8.60 -1.01 -7.88
C ASN A 41 7.20 -1.12 -8.51
N PRO A 42 6.98 -1.95 -9.55
CA PRO A 42 5.69 -2.06 -10.22
C PRO A 42 4.56 -2.52 -9.29
N GLU A 43 4.90 -3.20 -8.19
CA GLU A 43 4.00 -3.63 -7.10
C GLU A 43 3.41 -2.44 -6.35
N SER A 44 4.09 -1.28 -6.42
CA SER A 44 3.63 -0.05 -5.78
C SER A 44 2.56 0.67 -6.58
N LEU A 45 2.28 0.30 -7.84
CA LEU A 45 1.44 1.11 -8.73
C LEU A 45 -0.03 1.18 -8.27
N ARG A 46 -0.64 0.05 -7.88
CA ARG A 46 -2.05 0.07 -7.48
C ARG A 46 -2.22 0.48 -6.03
N PRO A 47 -3.20 1.35 -5.73
CA PRO A 47 -3.49 1.81 -4.37
C PRO A 47 -4.37 0.81 -3.60
N ALA A 48 -4.16 -0.49 -3.80
CA ALA A 48 -4.92 -1.57 -3.16
C ALA A 48 -4.03 -2.79 -3.00
N ALA A 49 -4.31 -3.64 -2.00
CA ALA A 49 -3.63 -4.91 -1.85
C ALA A 49 -3.84 -5.78 -3.10
N GLU A 50 -2.81 -6.51 -3.52
CA GLU A 50 -2.84 -7.31 -4.74
C GLU A 50 -2.33 -8.71 -4.49
N LEU A 51 -2.97 -9.70 -5.12
CA LEU A 51 -2.40 -11.02 -5.15
C LEU A 51 -1.20 -11.06 -6.10
N SER A 52 -0.09 -11.52 -5.56
CA SER A 52 1.06 -12.06 -6.30
C SER A 52 0.98 -13.58 -6.31
N PHE A 53 1.45 -14.18 -7.40
CA PHE A 53 1.52 -15.61 -7.58
C PHE A 53 2.91 -16.01 -8.05
N ASP A 54 3.50 -16.98 -7.39
CA ASP A 54 4.79 -17.56 -7.72
C ASP A 54 4.61 -18.98 -8.27
N ALA A 55 4.84 -19.12 -9.58
CA ALA A 55 4.73 -20.40 -10.29
C ALA A 55 5.71 -21.45 -9.77
N ALA A 56 6.91 -21.05 -9.35
CA ALA A 56 7.95 -21.97 -8.90
C ALA A 56 7.60 -22.64 -7.56
N ARG A 57 6.79 -21.96 -6.73
CA ARG A 57 6.32 -22.49 -5.44
C ARG A 57 5.04 -23.33 -5.56
N CYS A 58 4.31 -23.26 -6.67
CA CYS A 58 3.03 -23.97 -6.80
C CYS A 58 3.23 -25.49 -7.01
N ARG A 59 2.60 -26.31 -6.17
CA ARG A 59 2.61 -27.78 -6.27
C ARG A 59 1.20 -28.38 -6.44
N THR A 60 0.31 -27.60 -7.06
CA THR A 60 -1.01 -28.04 -7.58
C THR A 60 -1.98 -28.69 -6.58
N SER A 61 -2.09 -28.19 -5.34
CA SER A 61 -3.21 -28.61 -4.46
C SER A 61 -4.56 -28.01 -4.87
N CYS A 62 -4.53 -26.86 -5.56
CA CYS A 62 -5.71 -26.12 -6.02
C CYS A 62 -6.69 -25.71 -4.91
N ASP A 63 -6.29 -25.74 -3.63
CA ASP A 63 -7.11 -25.27 -2.50
C ASP A 63 -7.43 -23.79 -2.63
N CYS A 64 -6.49 -23.00 -3.17
CA CYS A 64 -6.68 -21.58 -3.44
C CYS A 64 -7.84 -21.30 -4.40
N LEU A 65 -8.07 -22.17 -5.40
CA LEU A 65 -9.20 -22.04 -6.32
C LEU A 65 -10.52 -22.29 -5.59
N ARG A 66 -10.55 -23.30 -4.73
CA ARG A 66 -11.74 -23.66 -3.92
C ARG A 66 -12.07 -22.61 -2.87
N ALA A 67 -11.05 -21.97 -2.28
CA ALA A 67 -11.21 -20.92 -1.29
C ALA A 67 -11.65 -19.56 -1.87
N CYS A 68 -11.54 -19.37 -3.19
CA CYS A 68 -11.84 -18.08 -3.82
C CYS A 68 -13.32 -17.96 -4.22
N GLU A 69 -14.15 -17.41 -3.32
CA GLU A 69 -15.58 -17.16 -3.58
C GLU A 69 -15.85 -16.19 -4.74
N ARG A 70 -14.85 -15.36 -5.10
CA ARG A 70 -14.94 -14.41 -6.22
C ARG A 70 -14.63 -15.04 -7.58
N ALA A 71 -14.22 -16.31 -7.62
CA ALA A 71 -13.72 -16.97 -8.83
C ALA A 71 -12.67 -16.10 -9.57
N ALA A 72 -11.76 -15.50 -8.79
CA ALA A 72 -10.74 -14.57 -9.29
C ALA A 72 -9.43 -15.26 -9.69
N LEU A 73 -9.35 -16.58 -9.54
CA LEU A 73 -8.17 -17.38 -9.88
C LEU A 73 -8.51 -18.36 -11.00
N VAL A 74 -7.61 -18.48 -11.98
CA VAL A 74 -7.75 -19.40 -13.13
C VAL A 74 -6.75 -20.55 -12.99
N ALA A 75 -7.24 -21.79 -13.12
CA ALA A 75 -6.40 -23.00 -13.10
C ALA A 75 -5.40 -23.03 -14.27
N GLY A 76 -4.23 -23.65 -14.07
CA GLY A 76 -3.27 -23.95 -15.14
C GLY A 76 -2.39 -22.80 -15.63
N ALA A 77 -2.80 -21.54 -15.45
CA ALA A 77 -1.99 -20.36 -15.80
C ALA A 77 -1.93 -19.29 -14.69
N THR A 78 -2.59 -19.54 -13.56
CA THR A 78 -2.62 -18.69 -12.34
C THR A 78 -2.59 -17.20 -12.64
N ARG A 79 -3.46 -16.84 -13.59
CA ARG A 79 -3.83 -15.47 -13.86
C ARG A 79 -4.83 -15.04 -12.79
N VAL A 80 -4.48 -14.02 -12.03
CA VAL A 80 -5.42 -13.35 -11.14
C VAL A 80 -6.31 -12.43 -11.98
N LEU A 81 -7.62 -12.68 -11.97
CA LEU A 81 -8.63 -11.79 -12.55
C LEU A 81 -8.81 -10.59 -11.60
N ARG A 82 -7.99 -9.55 -11.82
CA ARG A 82 -7.85 -8.37 -10.95
C ARG A 82 -9.13 -7.53 -10.83
N ASP A 83 -10.07 -7.70 -11.74
CA ASP A 83 -11.41 -7.11 -11.75
C ASP A 83 -12.37 -7.81 -10.77
N ARG A 84 -12.09 -9.07 -10.40
CA ARG A 84 -12.91 -9.88 -9.49
C ARG A 84 -12.32 -10.01 -8.09
N CYS A 85 -10.99 -9.92 -7.97
CA CYS A 85 -10.30 -10.05 -6.70
C CYS A 85 -10.55 -8.82 -5.81
N ASP A 86 -11.13 -9.04 -4.63
CA ASP A 86 -11.29 -8.02 -3.59
C ASP A 86 -10.11 -7.97 -2.60
N GLY A 87 -9.16 -8.89 -2.73
CA GLY A 87 -7.97 -8.93 -1.89
C GLY A 87 -8.23 -9.50 -0.49
N CYS A 88 -9.28 -10.31 -0.29
CA CYS A 88 -9.60 -10.92 1.01
C CYS A 88 -8.53 -11.88 1.55
N GLY A 89 -7.67 -12.44 0.69
CA GLY A 89 -6.56 -13.30 1.11
C GLY A 89 -6.93 -14.74 1.45
N ALA A 90 -8.20 -15.16 1.33
CA ALA A 90 -8.62 -16.54 1.60
C ALA A 90 -7.79 -17.58 0.81
N CYS A 91 -7.44 -17.26 -0.44
CA CYS A 91 -6.59 -18.09 -1.27
C CYS A 91 -5.12 -18.16 -0.82
N VAL A 92 -4.61 -17.11 -0.14
CA VAL A 92 -3.27 -17.10 0.47
C VAL A 92 -3.26 -18.06 1.65
N SER A 93 -4.24 -17.94 2.56
CA SER A 93 -4.37 -18.82 3.73
C SER A 93 -4.58 -20.29 3.35
N ALA A 94 -5.27 -20.55 2.24
CA ALA A 94 -5.50 -21.91 1.74
C ALA A 94 -4.27 -22.52 1.04
N CYS A 95 -3.26 -21.72 0.64
CA CYS A 95 -2.13 -22.23 -0.13
C CYS A 95 -1.07 -22.87 0.78
N ALA A 96 -1.06 -24.20 0.85
CA ALA A 96 -0.08 -24.96 1.64
C ALA A 96 1.39 -24.78 1.21
N PHE A 97 1.64 -24.21 0.02
CA PHE A 97 2.98 -24.07 -0.55
C PHE A 97 3.51 -22.64 -0.55
N GLY A 98 2.74 -21.67 -0.05
CA GLY A 98 3.15 -20.26 -0.06
C GLY A 98 3.36 -19.68 -1.47
N ALA A 99 2.63 -20.20 -2.47
CA ALA A 99 2.70 -19.75 -3.86
C ALA A 99 1.85 -18.50 -4.14
N LEU A 100 1.04 -18.06 -3.18
CA LEU A 100 0.21 -16.86 -3.25
C LEU A 100 0.58 -15.93 -2.10
N GLU A 101 0.62 -14.63 -2.39
CA GLU A 101 0.90 -13.60 -1.40
C GLU A 101 0.03 -12.37 -1.64
N LEU A 102 -0.43 -11.73 -0.56
CA LEU A 102 -1.04 -10.41 -0.65
C LEU A 102 0.03 -9.33 -0.53
N VAL A 103 0.32 -8.69 -1.65
CA VAL A 103 1.26 -7.58 -1.74
C VAL A 103 0.53 -6.28 -1.40
N GLY A 104 0.85 -5.75 -0.23
CA GLY A 104 0.18 -4.58 0.32
C GLY A 104 -0.62 -4.92 1.57
N ARG A 105 -0.20 -4.38 2.71
CA ARG A 105 -0.94 -4.46 3.97
C ARG A 105 -1.26 -3.08 4.49
N ARG A 106 -2.45 -2.95 5.10
CA ARG A 106 -2.84 -1.71 5.76
C ARG A 106 -2.08 -1.59 7.08
N VAL A 107 -1.55 -0.41 7.36
CA VAL A 107 -0.81 -0.10 8.58
C VAL A 107 -1.35 1.17 9.22
N THR A 108 -1.26 1.24 10.54
CA THR A 108 -1.38 2.48 11.31
C THR A 108 0.01 3.07 11.53
N VAL A 109 0.06 4.36 11.89
CA VAL A 109 1.32 5.01 12.32
C VAL A 109 1.96 4.23 13.47
N ASP A 110 1.21 3.95 14.53
CA ASP A 110 1.72 3.25 15.71
C ASP A 110 2.23 1.83 15.39
N GLY A 111 1.49 1.08 14.57
CA GLY A 111 1.86 -0.28 14.21
C GLY A 111 3.14 -0.32 13.38
N LEU A 112 3.30 0.62 12.45
CA LEU A 112 4.52 0.74 11.65
C LEU A 112 5.69 1.25 12.51
N LEU A 113 5.44 2.20 13.41
CA LEU A 113 6.45 2.74 14.30
C LEU A 113 7.01 1.67 15.26
N ALA A 114 6.14 0.87 15.86
CA ALA A 114 6.54 -0.24 16.72
C ALA A 114 7.40 -1.28 15.97
N GLU A 115 7.14 -1.47 14.68
CA GLU A 115 7.94 -2.34 13.81
C GLU A 115 9.32 -1.73 13.51
N LEU A 116 9.37 -0.44 13.19
CA LEU A 116 10.61 0.30 12.90
C LEU A 116 11.50 0.46 14.12
N GLU A 117 10.92 0.61 15.32
CA GLU A 117 11.67 0.73 16.57
C GLU A 117 12.51 -0.51 16.90
N ARG A 118 12.17 -1.68 16.32
CA ARG A 118 13.00 -2.89 16.45
C ARG A 118 14.39 -2.74 15.84
N ASP A 119 14.59 -1.74 14.98
CA ASP A 119 15.87 -1.43 14.33
C ASP A 119 16.63 -0.27 15.01
N ARG A 120 16.12 0.27 16.14
CA ARG A 120 16.67 1.43 16.83
C ARG A 120 18.19 1.34 17.07
N SER A 121 18.69 0.21 17.53
CA SER A 121 20.13 0.02 17.80
C SER A 121 20.99 0.20 16.55
N PHE A 122 20.47 -0.16 15.38
CA PHE A 122 21.16 0.05 14.11
C PHE A 122 21.16 1.52 13.71
N PHE A 123 20.04 2.22 13.91
CA PHE A 123 19.95 3.65 13.64
C PHE A 123 20.93 4.45 14.50
N GLU A 124 20.96 4.17 15.81
CA GLU A 124 21.82 4.85 16.78
C GLU A 124 23.31 4.59 16.53
N SER A 125 23.69 3.34 16.21
CA SER A 125 25.11 2.97 15.97
C SER A 125 25.67 3.47 14.64
N SER A 126 24.82 3.64 13.62
CA SER A 126 25.26 3.98 12.26
C SER A 126 24.93 5.41 11.81
N GLY A 127 24.19 6.17 12.62
CA GLY A 127 23.61 7.46 12.19
C GLY A 127 22.53 7.31 11.11
N GLY A 128 21.92 6.13 11.02
CA GLY A 128 20.92 5.77 10.02
C GLY A 128 19.50 6.20 10.37
N GLY A 129 18.51 5.44 9.92
CA GLY A 129 17.11 5.77 10.17
C GLY A 129 16.12 5.12 9.21
N VAL A 130 15.03 5.83 8.92
CA VAL A 130 13.94 5.31 8.10
C VAL A 130 13.94 5.97 6.72
N THR A 131 13.84 5.19 5.65
CA THR A 131 13.60 5.74 4.31
C THR A 131 12.17 5.44 3.88
N LEU A 132 11.43 6.43 3.41
CA LEU A 132 10.12 6.23 2.80
C LEU A 132 10.30 6.20 1.28
N SER A 133 9.96 5.07 0.66
CA SER A 133 10.12 4.80 -0.77
C SER A 133 8.87 4.14 -1.35
N GLY A 134 8.92 3.83 -2.64
CA GLY A 134 7.82 3.23 -3.39
C GLY A 134 6.64 4.18 -3.61
N GLY A 135 5.75 3.79 -4.52
CA GLY A 135 4.51 4.52 -4.78
C GLY A 135 4.75 5.97 -5.22
N GLU A 136 3.70 6.76 -5.09
CA GLU A 136 3.74 8.21 -5.11
C GLU A 136 3.41 8.68 -3.70
N PRO A 137 4.37 9.22 -2.94
CA PRO A 137 4.16 9.53 -1.53
C PRO A 137 3.03 10.53 -1.26
N THR A 138 2.74 11.45 -2.18
CA THR A 138 1.58 12.34 -2.04
C THR A 138 0.27 11.57 -1.97
N LEU A 139 0.23 10.31 -2.44
CA LEU A 139 -0.90 9.40 -2.29
C LEU A 139 -1.09 8.84 -0.86
N GLN A 140 -0.16 9.04 0.06
CA GLN A 140 -0.27 8.61 1.46
C GLN A 140 0.20 9.68 2.46
N LEU A 141 0.10 10.95 2.08
CA LEU A 141 0.66 12.08 2.84
C LEU A 141 0.25 12.14 4.33
N GLU A 142 -0.98 11.78 4.69
CA GLU A 142 -1.43 11.77 6.09
C GLU A 142 -0.66 10.74 6.94
N LEU A 143 -0.46 9.52 6.44
CA LEU A 143 0.35 8.49 7.12
C LEU A 143 1.78 8.99 7.29
N ILE A 144 2.34 9.51 6.21
CA ILE A 144 3.73 9.94 6.12
C ILE A 144 4.04 11.07 7.10
N VAL A 145 3.23 12.14 7.10
CA VAL A 145 3.47 13.31 7.95
C VAL A 145 3.35 12.94 9.43
N ALA A 146 2.37 12.09 9.76
CA ALA A 146 2.22 11.58 11.11
C ALA A 146 3.39 10.68 11.52
N LEU A 147 3.84 9.78 10.64
CA LEU A 147 5.00 8.92 10.90
C LEU A 147 6.30 9.74 11.06
N ALA A 148 6.55 10.70 10.17
CA ALA A 148 7.68 11.61 10.24
C ALA A 148 7.73 12.38 11.56
N SER A 149 6.58 12.89 12.00
CA SER A 149 6.45 13.59 13.30
C SER A 149 6.79 12.64 14.45
N ALA A 150 6.24 11.44 14.45
CA ALA A 150 6.47 10.44 15.50
C ALA A 150 7.93 9.94 15.53
N LEU A 151 8.59 9.80 14.37
CA LEU A 151 10.01 9.45 14.27
C LEU A 151 10.90 10.57 14.83
N ARG A 152 10.60 11.84 14.49
CA ARG A 152 11.33 13.00 14.98
C ARG A 152 11.24 13.15 16.50
N GLU A 153 10.05 12.96 17.07
CA GLU A 153 9.85 12.95 18.54
C GLU A 153 10.70 11.90 19.26
N ARG A 154 11.08 10.84 18.55
CA ARG A 154 11.90 9.72 19.05
C ARG A 154 13.38 9.85 18.75
N GLY A 155 13.79 10.93 18.09
CA GLY A 155 15.16 11.15 17.64
C GLY A 155 15.61 10.23 16.49
N ILE A 156 14.66 9.62 15.76
CA ILE A 156 14.98 8.75 14.62
C ILE A 156 14.99 9.59 13.34
N GLY A 157 16.13 9.61 12.65
CA GLY A 157 16.25 10.25 11.35
C GLY A 157 15.36 9.58 10.32
N TYR A 158 14.78 10.36 9.41
CA TYR A 158 14.02 9.82 8.30
C TYR A 158 14.34 10.57 7.00
N SER A 159 14.06 9.93 5.86
CA SER A 159 14.23 10.52 4.54
C SER A 159 13.09 10.11 3.62
N ALA A 160 12.58 11.05 2.85
CA ALA A 160 11.57 10.84 1.83
C ALA A 160 11.66 11.90 0.74
N TYR A 161 11.25 11.56 -0.48
CA TYR A 161 11.40 12.44 -1.66
C TYR A 161 10.68 13.79 -1.59
N PHE A 162 9.77 14.00 -0.63
CA PHE A 162 8.99 15.23 -0.45
C PHE A 162 9.34 15.94 0.88
N ASP A 163 10.38 15.51 1.58
CA ASP A 163 10.79 16.12 2.84
C ASP A 163 11.16 17.59 2.68
N ASP A 164 11.68 17.94 1.50
CA ASP A 164 12.04 19.30 1.10
C ASP A 164 10.82 20.21 0.83
N LEU A 165 9.59 19.67 0.84
CA LEU A 165 8.40 20.51 0.72
C LEU A 165 8.18 21.33 2.00
N ALA A 166 7.87 22.61 1.81
CA ALA A 166 7.51 23.52 2.90
C ALA A 166 6.29 22.99 3.69
N PRO A 167 6.22 23.19 5.03
CA PRO A 167 5.12 22.71 5.86
C PRO A 167 3.73 23.11 5.35
N GLU A 168 3.58 24.34 4.85
CA GLU A 168 2.31 24.88 4.35
C GLU A 168 1.84 24.11 3.11
N VAL A 169 2.77 23.67 2.26
CA VAL A 169 2.49 22.85 1.07
C VAL A 169 2.02 21.46 1.49
N LYS A 170 2.65 20.88 2.53
CA LYS A 170 2.24 19.57 3.08
C LYS A 170 0.82 19.66 3.64
N ASP A 171 0.51 20.71 4.39
CA ASP A 171 -0.83 20.93 4.97
C ASP A 171 -1.91 21.16 3.91
N GLU A 172 -1.61 21.96 2.88
CA GLU A 172 -2.53 22.18 1.76
C GLU A 172 -2.82 20.89 1.00
N LEU A 173 -1.79 20.08 0.72
CA LEU A 173 -1.94 18.79 0.06
C LEU A 173 -2.79 17.82 0.90
N ILE A 174 -2.59 17.78 2.22
CA ILE A 174 -3.44 17.00 3.14
C ILE A 174 -4.90 17.48 3.03
N ALA A 175 -5.13 18.80 3.11
CA ALA A 175 -6.47 19.37 3.04
C ALA A 175 -7.17 19.08 1.70
N LEU A 176 -6.47 19.20 0.57
CA LEU A 176 -6.99 18.90 -0.76
C LEU A 176 -7.43 17.44 -0.90
N ARG A 177 -6.68 16.50 -0.31
CA ARG A 177 -7.02 15.06 -0.37
C ARG A 177 -8.20 14.69 0.50
N ARG A 178 -8.36 15.32 1.67
CA ARG A 178 -9.58 15.20 2.47
C ARG A 178 -10.81 15.69 1.70
N ARG A 179 -10.72 16.83 1.01
CA ARG A 179 -11.80 17.35 0.15
C ARG A 179 -12.17 16.40 -0.99
N ARG A 180 -11.20 15.77 -1.65
CA ARG A 180 -11.45 14.78 -2.72
C ARG A 180 -12.09 13.50 -2.20
N SER A 181 -11.69 13.02 -1.02
CA SER A 181 -12.28 11.82 -0.39
C SER A 181 -13.75 12.05 0.02
N VAL A 182 -14.08 13.25 0.51
CA VAL A 182 -15.47 13.66 0.82
C VAL A 182 -16.31 13.87 -0.44
N ASN A 183 -15.71 14.29 -1.56
CA ASN A 183 -16.43 14.44 -2.83
C ASN A 183 -16.57 13.13 -3.62
N ALA A 184 -15.72 12.12 -3.38
CA ALA A 184 -15.83 10.79 -4.01
C ALA A 184 -17.05 10.00 -3.53
N THR A 185 -17.62 10.33 -2.36
CA THR A 185 -18.89 9.79 -1.87
C THR A 185 -20.12 10.50 -2.43
N ARG A 186 -19.97 11.59 -3.21
CA ARG A 186 -21.07 12.16 -4.02
C ARG A 186 -21.23 11.36 -5.32
N ARG A 187 -21.59 10.08 -5.17
CA ARG A 187 -22.32 9.35 -6.21
C ARG A 187 -23.62 10.11 -6.46
N CYS A 188 -23.96 10.35 -7.72
CA CYS A 188 -25.14 11.10 -8.15
C CYS A 188 -26.38 10.76 -7.29
N PRO A 189 -27.02 11.73 -6.60
CA PRO A 189 -28.21 11.48 -5.77
C PRO A 189 -29.49 11.26 -6.58
N ARG A 190 -29.41 11.24 -7.91
CA ARG A 190 -30.58 11.14 -8.78
C ARG A 190 -30.47 9.87 -9.61
N GLY A 191 -31.30 8.88 -9.26
CA GLY A 191 -31.65 7.74 -10.12
C GLY A 191 -32.38 8.20 -11.39
N THR A 192 -31.67 8.88 -12.29
CA THR A 192 -32.20 9.33 -13.58
C THR A 192 -31.43 8.79 -14.78
N CYS A 193 -30.70 7.68 -14.65
CA CYS A 193 -30.50 6.80 -15.79
C CYS A 193 -31.78 5.99 -16.01
N ARG A 194 -32.81 6.66 -16.57
CA ARG A 194 -33.97 5.99 -17.14
C ARG A 194 -33.48 5.08 -18.25
N ALA A 195 -33.44 3.77 -17.99
CA ALA A 195 -33.58 2.79 -19.04
C ALA A 195 -34.92 3.10 -19.75
N ARG A 196 -34.86 3.51 -21.02
CA ARG A 196 -36.05 3.52 -21.88
C ARG A 196 -36.45 2.07 -22.11
N ALA A 197 -37.27 1.53 -21.23
CA ALA A 197 -38.10 0.37 -21.49
C ALA A 197 -39.42 0.89 -22.08
N THR A 198 -39.48 1.05 -23.40
CA THR A 198 -40.76 1.09 -24.11
C THR A 198 -41.20 -0.35 -24.36
N ARG A 199 -42.21 -0.81 -23.63
CA ARG A 199 -43.02 -1.97 -24.03
C ARG A 199 -44.44 -1.51 -24.36
N ARG A 200 -44.85 -1.85 -25.59
CA ARG A 200 -46.21 -2.12 -26.11
C ARG A 200 -47.13 -0.91 -26.36
N GLY A 201 -47.23 -0.56 -27.64
CA GLY A 201 -48.49 -0.61 -28.38
C GLY A 201 -48.41 -1.79 -29.35
#